data_AF-A0A2G4F1F2-F1
#
_entry.id   AF-A0A2G4F1F2-F1
#
_cell.length_a   1.000
_cell.length_b   1.000
_cell.length_c   1.000
_cell.angle_alpha   90.00
_cell.angle_beta   90.00
_cell.angle_gamma   90.00
#
_symmetry.space_group_name_H-M   'P 1'
#
loop_
_entity.id
_entity.type
_entity.pdbx_description
1 polymer ?
#
loop_
_entity_poly.entity_id
_entity_poly.type
_entity_poly.pdbx_seq_one_letter_code
_entity_poly.pdbx_strand_id
1 'polypeptide(L)'
;MSDFKKSKKAADSKRKTQGDVSDSSNLEVLVEDIEQADQEVDEQIQIIKTKTEELENLGQKLKSLPEKLGELEGEALQVAYQEINQKMEQKATEIDESRGKLETIKEDMQQKQSEITEQIAKRDEALTELEEAERECDADLSESKDAVNDEKDNLEDVQNKVGEILKKIDAAGETMKKVDTTISNAQSKANNIFSKIGDISKKFAAGVVTFTGIASGLADVNNRVAAPLFPNDSVFSQIKDRSNKAEDYHSLNSDAIDLDSSNESEKERRKRESEESSELGNESEKSGKK
;
A
#
# COMPACT_ATOMS: atom_id res chain seq x y z
N MET A 1 9.76 8.81 -5.92
CA MET A 1 8.80 8.58 -7.04
C MET A 1 8.31 9.84 -7.75
N SER A 2 8.55 11.07 -7.25
CA SER A 2 8.14 12.31 -7.92
C SER A 2 9.09 12.71 -9.07
N ASP A 3 10.39 12.47 -8.87
CA ASP A 3 11.44 13.35 -9.40
C ASP A 3 12.05 12.85 -10.71
N PHE A 4 11.88 11.56 -10.99
CA PHE A 4 12.18 10.88 -12.26
C PHE A 4 11.44 11.46 -13.48
N LYS A 5 10.51 12.41 -13.27
CA LYS A 5 9.78 13.12 -14.33
C LYS A 5 10.38 14.47 -14.73
N LYS A 6 11.44 14.96 -14.08
CA LYS A 6 12.06 16.26 -14.42
C LYS A 6 13.17 16.18 -15.48
N SER A 7 14.05 15.18 -15.44
CA SER A 7 15.17 15.02 -16.40
C SER A 7 14.68 15.00 -17.87
N LYS A 8 13.59 14.27 -18.15
CA LYS A 8 13.07 14.07 -19.53
C LYS A 8 12.57 15.33 -20.25
N LYS A 9 12.68 16.53 -19.67
CA LYS A 9 12.30 17.80 -20.33
C LYS A 9 13.48 18.68 -20.79
N ALA A 10 14.73 18.28 -20.55
CA ALA A 10 15.91 18.97 -21.09
C ALA A 10 16.27 18.48 -22.52
N ALA A 11 16.30 17.16 -22.72
CA ALA A 11 16.81 16.51 -23.93
C ALA A 11 16.06 16.86 -25.25
N ASP A 12 14.79 17.26 -25.18
CA ASP A 12 13.95 17.49 -26.37
C ASP A 12 14.16 18.87 -27.04
N SER A 13 15.00 19.75 -26.46
CA SER A 13 15.17 21.13 -26.93
C SER A 13 16.46 21.42 -27.72
N LYS A 14 17.44 20.52 -27.75
CA LYS A 14 18.69 20.65 -28.54
C LYS A 14 18.63 19.95 -29.93
N ARG A 15 17.45 19.54 -30.42
CA ARG A 15 17.28 19.05 -31.82
C ARG A 15 17.21 20.18 -32.86
N LYS A 16 18.24 21.03 -32.83
CA LYS A 16 18.74 21.88 -33.90
C LYS A 16 20.27 21.89 -33.70
N THR A 17 21.10 21.50 -34.66
CA THR A 17 20.85 21.29 -36.10
C THR A 17 20.88 19.82 -36.51
N GLN A 18 20.15 19.50 -37.58
CA GLN A 18 20.52 18.39 -38.45
C GLN A 18 21.66 18.90 -39.33
N GLY A 19 22.91 18.70 -38.90
CA GLY A 19 24.08 19.07 -39.69
C GLY A 19 24.06 18.31 -41.02
N ASP A 20 24.09 19.04 -42.13
CA ASP A 20 23.89 18.46 -43.44
C ASP A 20 25.17 17.74 -43.91
N VAL A 21 25.07 16.43 -44.15
CA VAL A 21 26.22 15.63 -44.64
C VAL A 21 26.65 16.10 -46.06
N SER A 22 25.81 16.90 -46.74
CA SER A 22 26.13 17.62 -47.97
C SER A 22 27.40 18.48 -47.90
N ASP A 23 27.77 19.01 -46.72
CA ASP A 23 28.98 19.82 -46.57
C ASP A 23 30.28 19.00 -46.65
N SER A 24 30.21 17.65 -46.64
CA SER A 24 31.38 16.81 -46.94
C SER A 24 31.80 16.96 -48.40
N SER A 25 30.84 16.83 -49.32
CA SER A 25 31.05 16.92 -50.77
C SER A 25 31.52 18.30 -51.22
N ASN A 26 31.07 19.38 -50.56
CA ASN A 26 31.45 20.75 -50.92
C ASN A 26 32.97 20.99 -50.82
N LEU A 27 33.62 20.42 -49.80
CA LEU A 27 35.05 20.61 -49.56
C LEU A 27 35.93 19.72 -50.45
N GLU A 28 35.44 18.53 -50.81
CA GLU A 28 36.12 17.62 -51.77
C GLU A 28 36.07 18.19 -53.20
N VAL A 29 34.92 18.71 -53.63
CA VAL A 29 34.76 19.43 -54.91
C VAL A 29 35.64 20.68 -54.96
N LEU A 30 35.71 21.49 -53.90
CA LEU A 30 36.57 22.67 -53.87
C LEU A 30 38.08 22.35 -53.96
N VAL A 31 38.50 21.13 -53.60
CA VAL A 31 39.89 20.67 -53.78
C VAL A 31 40.12 20.20 -55.21
N GLU A 32 39.22 19.39 -55.79
CA GLU A 32 39.27 18.98 -57.20
C GLU A 32 39.28 20.20 -58.15
N ASP A 33 38.47 21.21 -57.86
CA ASP A 33 38.43 22.52 -58.53
C ASP A 33 39.75 23.30 -58.46
N ILE A 34 40.53 23.14 -57.39
CA ILE A 34 41.84 23.78 -57.22
C ILE A 34 42.93 22.96 -57.93
N GLU A 35 42.85 21.63 -57.93
CA GLU A 35 43.75 20.77 -58.69
C GLU A 35 43.56 20.93 -60.22
N GLN A 36 42.33 21.22 -60.69
CA GLN A 36 42.12 21.63 -62.09
C GLN A 36 42.68 23.03 -62.36
N ALA A 37 42.48 23.99 -61.46
CA ALA A 37 43.00 25.35 -61.63
C ALA A 37 44.53 25.39 -61.72
N ASP A 38 45.24 24.56 -60.95
CA ASP A 38 46.71 24.43 -61.00
C ASP A 38 47.19 23.89 -62.38
N GLN A 39 46.46 22.92 -62.95
CA GLN A 39 46.71 22.42 -64.31
C GLN A 39 46.49 23.50 -65.38
N GLU A 40 45.40 24.28 -65.28
CA GLU A 40 45.12 25.38 -66.21
C GLU A 40 46.16 26.52 -66.11
N VAL A 41 46.69 26.78 -64.91
CA VAL A 41 47.83 27.69 -64.70
C VAL A 41 49.08 27.19 -65.43
N ASP A 42 49.43 25.92 -65.28
CA ASP A 42 50.60 25.32 -65.93
C ASP A 42 50.47 25.35 -67.46
N GLU A 43 49.27 25.11 -68.01
CA GLU A 43 48.98 25.28 -69.44
C GLU A 43 49.18 26.73 -69.92
N GLN A 44 48.64 27.74 -69.21
CA GLN A 44 48.84 29.14 -69.59
C GLN A 44 50.31 29.56 -69.49
N ILE A 45 51.08 29.04 -68.53
CA ILE A 45 52.52 29.28 -68.40
C ILE A 45 53.27 28.71 -69.60
N GLN A 46 52.97 27.48 -70.04
CA GLN A 46 53.60 26.91 -71.25
C GLN A 46 53.23 27.71 -72.51
N ILE A 47 51.98 28.15 -72.65
CA ILE A 47 51.55 29.02 -73.75
C ILE A 47 52.38 30.31 -73.76
N ILE A 48 52.39 31.08 -72.65
CA ILE A 48 53.14 32.34 -72.54
C ILE A 48 54.62 32.13 -72.86
N LYS A 49 55.23 31.05 -72.37
CA LYS A 49 56.63 30.71 -72.66
C LYS A 49 56.85 30.48 -74.17
N THR A 50 56.06 29.62 -74.81
CA THR A 50 56.17 29.37 -76.26
C THR A 50 55.96 30.65 -77.08
N LYS A 51 54.97 31.48 -76.76
CA LYS A 51 54.75 32.76 -77.46
C LYS A 51 55.90 33.74 -77.25
N THR A 52 56.52 33.75 -76.06
CA THR A 52 57.68 34.60 -75.77
C THR A 52 58.90 34.17 -76.59
N GLU A 53 59.15 32.86 -76.71
CA GLU A 53 60.19 32.31 -77.59
C GLU A 53 59.91 32.61 -79.08
N GLU A 54 58.66 32.51 -79.53
CA GLU A 54 58.24 32.94 -80.89
C GLU A 54 58.50 34.44 -81.12
N LEU A 55 58.18 35.30 -80.15
CA LEU A 55 58.35 36.75 -80.22
C LEU A 55 59.82 37.15 -80.23
N GLU A 56 60.68 36.52 -79.42
CA GLU A 56 62.12 36.75 -79.49
C GLU A 56 62.69 36.37 -80.87
N ASN A 57 62.28 35.21 -81.40
CA ASN A 57 62.67 34.77 -82.74
C ASN A 57 62.21 35.75 -83.84
N LEU A 58 61.04 36.38 -83.71
CA LEU A 58 60.61 37.47 -84.60
C LEU A 58 61.49 38.71 -84.44
N GLY A 59 61.83 39.11 -83.21
CA GLY A 59 62.75 40.22 -82.93
C GLY A 59 64.17 40.00 -83.49
N GLN A 60 64.67 38.77 -83.48
CA GLN A 60 65.95 38.41 -84.12
C GLN A 60 65.87 38.44 -85.66
N LYS A 61 64.73 38.02 -86.25
CA LYS A 61 64.47 38.17 -87.69
C LYS A 61 64.39 39.65 -88.10
N LEU A 62 63.69 40.48 -87.32
CA LEU A 62 63.57 41.93 -87.53
C LEU A 62 64.95 42.63 -87.54
N LYS A 63 65.85 42.25 -86.62
CA LYS A 63 67.21 42.80 -86.51
C LYS A 63 68.12 42.38 -87.68
N SER A 64 67.99 41.15 -88.17
CA SER A 64 68.82 40.62 -89.27
C SER A 64 68.20 40.83 -90.67
N LEU A 65 67.04 41.49 -90.75
CA LEU A 65 66.35 41.80 -92.00
C LEU A 65 67.16 42.69 -92.96
N PRO A 66 67.74 43.84 -92.55
CA PRO A 66 68.41 44.75 -93.48
C PRO A 66 69.77 44.20 -93.96
N GLU A 67 70.41 43.32 -93.19
CA GLU A 67 71.62 42.59 -93.62
C GLU A 67 71.31 41.56 -94.71
N LYS A 68 70.15 40.88 -94.60
CA LYS A 68 69.72 39.83 -95.55
C LYS A 68 69.05 40.35 -96.81
N LEU A 69 68.51 41.58 -96.77
CA LEU A 69 67.78 42.23 -97.86
C LEU A 69 68.50 43.48 -98.38
N GLY A 70 69.81 43.60 -98.18
CA GLY A 70 70.61 44.81 -98.49
C GLY A 70 70.67 45.23 -99.97
N GLU A 71 70.08 44.45 -100.88
CA GLU A 71 69.93 44.77 -102.32
C GLU A 71 68.46 45.05 -102.73
N LEU A 72 67.50 44.93 -101.81
CA LEU A 72 66.06 45.14 -102.05
C LEU A 72 65.60 46.49 -101.50
N GLU A 73 65.72 47.53 -102.33
CA GLU A 73 65.31 48.89 -101.98
C GLU A 73 63.77 49.09 -101.97
N GLY A 74 63.33 50.08 -101.19
CA GLY A 74 61.96 50.58 -101.21
C GLY A 74 60.91 49.62 -100.62
N GLU A 75 59.96 49.21 -101.46
CA GLU A 75 58.67 48.66 -101.03
C GLU A 75 58.77 47.26 -100.42
N ALA A 76 59.58 46.37 -100.99
CA ALA A 76 59.68 44.98 -100.54
C ALA A 76 60.23 44.85 -99.11
N LEU A 77 61.24 45.66 -98.78
CA LEU A 77 61.80 45.75 -97.42
C LEU A 77 60.77 46.31 -96.44
N GLN A 78 60.02 47.35 -96.83
CA GLN A 78 58.98 47.96 -96.00
C GLN A 78 57.84 46.98 -95.69
N VAL A 79 57.38 46.20 -96.66
CA VAL A 79 56.35 45.15 -96.47
C VAL A 79 56.84 44.07 -95.49
N ALA A 80 58.09 43.61 -95.64
CA ALA A 80 58.66 42.61 -94.72
C ALA A 80 58.81 43.13 -93.28
N TYR A 81 59.13 44.42 -93.10
CA TYR A 81 59.10 45.07 -91.78
C TYR A 81 57.67 45.13 -91.20
N GLN A 82 56.67 45.49 -92.01
CA GLN A 82 55.27 45.56 -91.57
C GLN A 82 54.74 44.18 -91.16
N GLU A 83 55.00 43.13 -91.94
CA GLU A 83 54.58 41.76 -91.61
C GLU A 83 55.15 41.26 -90.28
N ILE A 84 56.45 41.50 -90.02
CA ILE A 84 57.08 41.03 -88.78
C ILE A 84 56.57 41.81 -87.57
N ASN A 85 56.39 43.13 -87.70
CA ASN A 85 55.81 43.96 -86.65
C ASN A 85 54.36 43.52 -86.33
N GLN A 86 53.52 43.29 -87.34
CA GLN A 86 52.16 42.79 -87.15
C GLN A 86 52.13 41.41 -86.46
N LYS A 87 53.05 40.52 -86.82
CA LYS A 87 53.19 39.20 -86.17
C LYS A 87 53.68 39.34 -84.72
N MET A 88 54.57 40.29 -84.41
CA MET A 88 55.00 40.57 -83.04
C MET A 88 53.87 41.18 -82.20
N GLU A 89 53.07 42.08 -82.77
CA GLU A 89 51.91 42.69 -82.12
C GLU A 89 50.85 41.63 -81.78
N GLN A 90 50.50 40.76 -82.74
CA GLN A 90 49.64 39.60 -82.49
C GLN A 90 50.19 38.70 -81.36
N LYS A 91 51.51 38.45 -81.32
CA LYS A 91 52.12 37.62 -80.26
C LYS A 91 52.11 38.28 -78.89
N ALA A 92 52.22 39.61 -78.83
CA ALA A 92 52.04 40.35 -77.58
C ALA A 92 50.58 40.22 -77.10
N THR A 93 49.59 40.37 -77.98
CA THR A 93 48.17 40.14 -77.64
C THR A 93 47.90 38.71 -77.16
N GLU A 94 48.42 37.68 -77.85
CA GLU A 94 48.30 36.28 -77.43
C GLU A 94 48.92 36.03 -76.03
N ILE A 95 49.97 36.75 -75.65
CA ILE A 95 50.58 36.67 -74.31
C ILE A 95 49.71 37.38 -73.26
N ASP A 96 49.21 38.58 -73.56
CA ASP A 96 48.41 39.37 -72.61
C ASP A 96 47.01 38.77 -72.39
N GLU A 97 46.44 38.07 -73.38
CA GLU A 97 45.24 37.23 -73.21
C GLU A 97 45.48 36.09 -72.21
N SER A 98 46.58 35.33 -72.32
CA SER A 98 46.91 34.28 -71.35
C SER A 98 47.25 34.83 -69.96
N ARG A 99 47.83 36.04 -69.86
CA ARG A 99 48.00 36.73 -68.57
C ARG A 99 46.65 37.11 -67.94
N GLY A 100 45.69 37.58 -68.74
CA GLY A 100 44.33 37.86 -68.27
C GLY A 100 43.66 36.62 -67.67
N LYS A 101 43.78 35.46 -68.34
CA LYS A 101 43.30 34.18 -67.82
C LYS A 101 43.96 33.78 -66.50
N LEU A 102 45.29 33.91 -66.40
CA LEU A 102 46.02 33.62 -65.16
C LEU A 102 45.56 34.48 -63.98
N GLU A 103 45.23 35.75 -64.21
CA GLU A 103 44.70 36.62 -63.15
C GLU A 103 43.29 36.18 -62.73
N THR A 104 42.42 35.78 -63.66
CA THR A 104 41.09 35.21 -63.34
C THR A 104 41.19 33.91 -62.56
N ILE A 105 42.03 32.96 -62.99
CA ILE A 105 42.23 31.68 -62.27
C ILE A 105 42.75 31.93 -60.85
N LYS A 106 43.66 32.91 -60.69
CA LYS A 106 44.19 33.34 -59.39
C LYS A 106 43.11 33.96 -58.49
N GLU A 107 42.21 34.78 -59.02
CA GLU A 107 41.07 35.33 -58.26
C GLU A 107 40.12 34.22 -57.80
N ASP A 108 39.75 33.29 -58.68
CA ASP A 108 38.92 32.12 -58.37
C ASP A 108 39.58 31.22 -57.29
N MET A 109 40.87 30.91 -57.42
CA MET A 109 41.61 30.12 -56.41
C MET A 109 41.64 30.82 -55.04
N GLN A 110 41.77 32.15 -54.99
CA GLN A 110 41.73 32.90 -53.73
C GLN A 110 40.33 32.89 -53.09
N GLN A 111 39.26 32.91 -53.88
CA GLN A 111 37.91 32.72 -53.37
C GLN A 111 37.73 31.30 -52.81
N LYS A 112 38.07 30.24 -53.58
CA LYS A 112 37.93 28.84 -53.15
C LYS A 112 38.76 28.53 -51.89
N GLN A 113 39.97 29.08 -51.77
CA GLN A 113 40.78 28.98 -50.54
C GLN A 113 40.09 29.64 -49.33
N SER A 114 39.39 30.75 -49.53
CA SER A 114 38.64 31.43 -48.48
C SER A 114 37.42 30.61 -48.03
N GLU A 115 36.69 30.03 -48.99
CA GLU A 115 35.53 29.15 -48.71
C GLU A 115 35.95 27.86 -47.98
N ILE A 116 37.08 27.25 -48.37
CA ILE A 116 37.72 26.13 -47.66
C ILE A 116 38.03 26.52 -46.21
N THR A 117 38.60 27.70 -45.99
CA THR A 117 38.97 28.19 -44.65
C THR A 117 37.74 28.39 -43.76
N GLU A 118 36.64 28.93 -44.31
CA GLU A 118 35.38 29.09 -43.58
C GLU A 118 34.71 27.74 -43.27
N GLN A 119 34.77 26.76 -44.18
CA GLN A 119 34.25 25.41 -43.93
C GLN A 119 35.05 24.66 -42.87
N ILE A 120 36.37 24.82 -42.81
CA ILE A 120 37.21 24.25 -41.75
C ILE A 120 36.83 24.85 -40.39
N ALA A 121 36.74 26.18 -40.28
CA ALA A 121 36.37 26.85 -39.03
C ALA A 121 35.02 26.37 -38.47
N LYS A 122 33.99 26.22 -39.34
CA LYS A 122 32.68 25.67 -38.95
C LYS A 122 32.75 24.22 -38.46
N ARG A 123 33.65 23.41 -39.02
CA ARG A 123 33.88 22.02 -38.59
C ARG A 123 34.60 21.96 -37.24
N ASP A 124 35.56 22.84 -36.99
CA ASP A 124 36.26 22.95 -35.71
C ASP A 124 35.33 23.45 -34.58
N GLU A 125 34.44 24.40 -34.88
CA GLU A 125 33.36 24.83 -33.97
C GLU A 125 32.42 23.67 -33.65
N ALA A 126 31.91 22.96 -34.67
CA ALA A 126 31.02 21.82 -34.48
C ALA A 126 31.68 20.64 -33.74
N LEU A 127 32.99 20.41 -33.95
CA LEU A 127 33.76 19.42 -33.19
C LEU A 127 33.84 19.81 -31.70
N THR A 128 34.06 21.10 -31.42
CA THR A 128 34.11 21.63 -30.05
C THR A 128 32.77 21.47 -29.32
N GLU A 129 31.65 21.76 -29.99
CA GLU A 129 30.30 21.52 -29.45
C GLU A 129 30.04 20.03 -29.17
N LEU A 130 30.53 19.12 -30.03
CA LEU A 130 30.41 17.68 -29.83
C LEU A 130 31.24 17.18 -28.64
N GLU A 131 32.47 17.66 -28.46
CA GLU A 131 33.27 17.31 -27.28
C GLU A 131 32.66 17.84 -25.96
N GLU A 132 32.01 19.01 -25.97
CA GLU A 132 31.28 19.51 -24.78
C GLU A 132 30.05 18.66 -24.49
N ALA A 133 29.29 18.24 -25.51
CA ALA A 133 28.16 17.34 -25.37
C ALA A 133 28.56 15.93 -24.89
N GLU A 134 29.72 15.41 -25.32
CA GLU A 134 30.28 14.14 -24.81
C GLU A 134 30.58 14.23 -23.31
N ARG A 135 31.22 15.32 -22.86
CA ARG A 135 31.52 15.60 -21.45
C ARG A 135 30.25 15.78 -20.60
N GLU A 136 29.21 16.43 -21.14
CA GLU A 136 27.87 16.54 -20.52
C GLU A 136 27.25 15.14 -20.33
N CYS A 137 27.33 14.26 -21.34
CA CYS A 137 26.79 12.90 -21.29
C CYS A 137 27.56 11.97 -20.33
N ASP A 138 28.90 12.05 -20.26
CA ASP A 138 29.71 11.24 -19.35
C ASP A 138 29.44 11.60 -17.87
N ALA A 139 29.20 12.88 -17.58
CA ALA A 139 28.81 13.34 -16.25
C ALA A 139 27.42 12.80 -15.84
N ASP A 140 26.41 12.96 -16.71
CA ASP A 140 25.05 12.41 -16.53
C ASP A 140 25.08 10.88 -16.33
N LEU A 141 25.94 10.17 -17.08
CA LEU A 141 26.11 8.72 -16.97
C LEU A 141 26.74 8.32 -15.61
N SER A 142 27.68 9.10 -15.08
CA SER A 142 28.25 8.86 -13.75
C SER A 142 27.23 9.11 -12.64
N GLU A 143 26.50 10.22 -12.65
CA GLU A 143 25.46 10.50 -11.64
C GLU A 143 24.37 9.42 -11.66
N SER A 144 23.91 9.03 -12.86
CA SER A 144 22.93 7.96 -13.05
C SER A 144 23.41 6.61 -12.52
N LYS A 145 24.69 6.28 -12.71
CA LYS A 145 25.32 5.05 -12.21
C LYS A 145 25.41 5.05 -10.68
N ASP A 146 25.78 6.17 -10.06
CA ASP A 146 25.90 6.27 -8.61
C ASP A 146 24.51 6.22 -7.94
N ALA A 147 23.51 6.90 -8.50
CA ALA A 147 22.11 6.79 -8.05
C ALA A 147 21.55 5.36 -8.16
N VAL A 148 22.00 4.56 -9.15
CA VAL A 148 21.65 3.13 -9.26
C VAL A 148 22.34 2.27 -8.20
N ASN A 149 23.55 2.63 -7.75
CA ASN A 149 24.21 1.97 -6.63
C ASN A 149 23.51 2.27 -5.31
N ASP A 150 23.17 3.53 -5.05
CA ASP A 150 22.42 3.94 -3.85
C ASP A 150 21.07 3.21 -3.73
N GLU A 151 20.30 3.12 -4.82
CA GLU A 151 19.00 2.45 -4.80
C GLU A 151 19.12 0.92 -4.71
N LYS A 152 20.21 0.33 -5.21
CA LYS A 152 20.55 -1.09 -4.99
C LYS A 152 20.84 -1.37 -3.51
N ASP A 153 21.63 -0.52 -2.86
CA ASP A 153 22.01 -0.71 -1.46
C ASP A 153 20.80 -0.46 -0.53
N ASN A 154 19.94 0.53 -0.86
CA ASN A 154 18.61 0.69 -0.25
C ASN A 154 17.76 -0.59 -0.36
N LEU A 155 17.76 -1.25 -1.53
CA LEU A 155 16.99 -2.47 -1.77
C LEU A 155 17.51 -3.66 -0.95
N GLU A 156 18.82 -3.83 -0.82
CA GLU A 156 19.41 -4.85 0.05
C GLU A 156 19.03 -4.60 1.52
N ASP A 157 19.07 -3.35 1.96
CA ASP A 157 18.71 -2.95 3.33
C ASP A 157 17.20 -3.16 3.62
N VAL A 158 16.33 -2.99 2.62
CA VAL A 158 14.90 -3.37 2.68
C VAL A 158 14.73 -4.89 2.71
N GLN A 159 15.45 -5.65 1.87
CA GLN A 159 15.40 -7.11 1.85
C GLN A 159 15.80 -7.71 3.21
N ASN A 160 16.83 -7.16 3.85
CA ASN A 160 17.26 -7.56 5.19
C ASN A 160 16.18 -7.31 6.24
N LYS A 161 15.51 -6.14 6.22
CA LYS A 161 14.40 -5.80 7.12
C LYS A 161 13.18 -6.71 6.91
N VAL A 162 12.84 -7.06 5.67
CA VAL A 162 11.80 -8.06 5.36
C VAL A 162 12.18 -9.44 5.91
N GLY A 163 13.44 -9.85 5.76
CA GLY A 163 13.96 -11.10 6.33
C GLY A 163 13.87 -11.17 7.86
N GLU A 164 14.03 -10.05 8.57
CA GLU A 164 13.75 -9.99 10.02
C GLU A 164 12.26 -10.10 10.35
N ILE A 165 11.40 -9.42 9.59
CA ILE A 165 9.95 -9.43 9.82
C ILE A 165 9.39 -10.85 9.66
N LEU A 166 9.84 -11.59 8.64
CA LEU A 166 9.46 -12.99 8.44
C LEU A 166 9.86 -13.86 9.65
N LYS A 167 11.10 -13.77 10.13
CA LYS A 167 11.56 -14.49 11.35
C LYS A 167 10.71 -14.15 12.59
N LYS A 168 10.26 -12.90 12.72
CA LYS A 168 9.37 -12.43 13.81
C LYS A 168 7.96 -13.01 13.67
N ILE A 169 7.44 -13.14 12.44
CA ILE A 169 6.15 -13.79 12.14
C ILE A 169 6.20 -15.30 12.45
N ASP A 170 7.26 -16.01 12.05
CA ASP A 170 7.44 -17.44 12.34
C ASP A 170 7.45 -17.71 13.86
N ALA A 171 8.20 -16.90 14.62
CA ALA A 171 8.24 -16.99 16.08
C ALA A 171 6.88 -16.70 16.74
N ALA A 172 6.08 -15.79 16.18
CA ALA A 172 4.71 -15.54 16.63
C ALA A 172 3.78 -16.72 16.31
N GLY A 173 3.92 -17.35 15.14
CA GLY A 173 3.20 -18.56 14.75
C GLY A 173 3.47 -19.75 15.67
N GLU A 174 4.74 -20.00 16.00
CA GLU A 174 5.13 -21.02 17.00
C GLU A 174 4.63 -20.70 18.41
N THR A 175 4.45 -19.42 18.74
CA THR A 175 3.85 -19.00 20.02
C THR A 175 2.35 -19.26 20.04
N MET A 176 1.62 -18.98 18.94
CA MET A 176 0.19 -19.31 18.81
C MET A 176 -0.06 -20.82 18.96
N LYS A 177 0.70 -21.69 18.28
CA LYS A 177 0.58 -23.16 18.42
C LYS A 177 0.68 -23.63 19.87
N LYS A 178 1.55 -23.01 20.68
CA LYS A 178 1.71 -23.30 22.12
C LYS A 178 0.52 -22.80 22.94
N VAL A 179 -0.05 -21.66 22.59
CA VAL A 179 -1.30 -21.13 23.20
C VAL A 179 -2.49 -22.05 22.89
N ASP A 180 -2.70 -22.44 21.64
CA ASP A 180 -3.78 -23.36 21.23
C ASP A 180 -3.69 -24.71 21.95
N THR A 181 -2.46 -25.26 22.04
CA THR A 181 -2.17 -26.48 22.81
C THR A 181 -2.51 -26.29 24.30
N THR A 182 -2.23 -25.12 24.87
CA THR A 182 -2.52 -24.80 26.28
C THR A 182 -4.02 -24.65 26.53
N ILE A 183 -4.75 -23.98 25.62
CA ILE A 183 -6.21 -23.82 25.67
C ILE A 183 -6.89 -25.19 25.57
N SER A 184 -6.47 -26.04 24.62
CA SER A 184 -7.00 -27.40 24.43
C SER A 184 -6.83 -28.26 25.69
N ASN A 185 -5.66 -28.17 26.34
CA ASN A 185 -5.39 -28.84 27.62
C ASN A 185 -6.24 -28.28 28.77
N ALA A 186 -6.50 -26.97 28.80
CA ALA A 186 -7.37 -26.34 29.81
C ALA A 186 -8.84 -26.75 29.63
N GLN A 187 -9.35 -26.79 28.40
CA GLN A 187 -10.69 -27.28 28.07
C GLN A 187 -10.88 -28.75 28.46
N SER A 188 -9.91 -29.61 28.17
CA SER A 188 -9.91 -31.02 28.59
C SER A 188 -10.00 -31.18 30.12
N LYS A 189 -9.21 -30.39 30.87
CA LYS A 189 -9.28 -30.35 32.34
C LYS A 189 -10.63 -29.84 32.85
N ALA A 190 -11.20 -28.80 32.24
CA ALA A 190 -12.51 -28.27 32.60
C ALA A 190 -13.63 -29.31 32.40
N ASN A 191 -13.63 -30.00 31.25
CA ASN A 191 -14.59 -31.07 30.96
C ASN A 191 -14.49 -32.24 31.96
N ASN A 192 -13.27 -32.60 32.39
CA ASN A 192 -13.04 -33.60 33.43
C ASN A 192 -13.64 -33.17 34.79
N ILE A 193 -13.49 -31.88 35.15
CA ILE A 193 -14.08 -31.29 36.36
C ILE A 193 -15.61 -31.27 36.28
N PHE A 194 -16.20 -30.82 35.16
CA PHE A 194 -17.66 -30.81 34.99
C PHE A 194 -18.26 -32.21 35.06
N SER A 195 -17.61 -33.22 34.49
CA SER A 195 -18.02 -34.63 34.62
C SER A 195 -18.07 -35.08 36.09
N LYS A 196 -17.00 -34.80 36.85
CA LYS A 196 -16.94 -35.10 38.30
C LYS A 196 -18.00 -34.36 39.10
N ILE A 197 -18.28 -33.09 38.79
CA ILE A 197 -19.37 -32.32 39.41
C ILE A 197 -20.72 -32.99 39.11
N GLY A 198 -20.97 -33.39 37.86
CA GLY A 198 -22.17 -34.13 37.47
C GLY A 198 -22.36 -35.44 38.25
N ASP A 199 -21.29 -36.21 38.46
CA ASP A 199 -21.34 -37.45 39.25
C ASP A 199 -21.52 -37.21 40.77
N ILE A 200 -20.98 -36.12 41.31
CA ILE A 200 -21.27 -35.68 42.68
C ILE A 200 -22.75 -35.29 42.80
N SER A 201 -23.29 -34.52 41.86
CA SER A 201 -24.71 -34.12 41.83
C SER A 201 -25.65 -35.32 41.76
N LYS A 202 -25.34 -36.35 40.96
CA LYS A 202 -26.10 -37.63 40.92
C LYS A 202 -26.11 -38.31 42.28
N LYS A 203 -24.94 -38.41 42.94
CA LYS A 203 -24.81 -39.03 44.28
C LYS A 203 -25.57 -38.23 45.35
N PHE A 204 -25.51 -36.90 45.29
CA PHE A 204 -26.26 -36.03 46.20
C PHE A 204 -27.78 -36.21 46.00
N ALA A 205 -28.27 -36.21 44.75
CA ALA A 205 -29.68 -36.44 44.46
C ALA A 205 -30.17 -37.82 44.96
N ALA A 206 -29.37 -38.88 44.79
CA ALA A 206 -29.68 -40.19 45.36
C ALA A 206 -29.73 -40.17 46.90
N GLY A 207 -28.82 -39.43 47.55
CA GLY A 207 -28.83 -39.22 49.00
C GLY A 207 -30.04 -38.43 49.51
N VAL A 208 -30.54 -37.46 48.73
CA VAL A 208 -31.80 -36.76 49.02
C VAL A 208 -32.98 -37.74 48.94
N VAL A 209 -33.05 -38.58 47.90
CA VAL A 209 -34.11 -39.59 47.77
C VAL A 209 -34.11 -40.60 48.92
N THR A 210 -32.95 -41.10 49.35
CA THR A 210 -32.89 -42.01 50.51
C THR A 210 -33.26 -41.29 51.81
N PHE A 211 -32.86 -40.03 52.01
CA PHE A 211 -33.28 -39.23 53.17
C PHE A 211 -34.80 -38.99 53.18
N THR A 212 -35.42 -38.67 52.04
CA THR A 212 -36.89 -38.57 51.90
C THR A 212 -37.57 -39.91 52.20
N GLY A 213 -36.98 -41.04 51.76
CA GLY A 213 -37.46 -42.38 52.11
C GLY A 213 -37.42 -42.66 53.61
N ILE A 214 -36.33 -42.28 54.29
CA ILE A 214 -36.18 -42.40 55.75
C ILE A 214 -37.20 -41.51 56.48
N ALA A 215 -37.39 -40.27 56.04
CA ALA A 215 -38.38 -39.36 56.63
C ALA A 215 -39.81 -39.89 56.51
N SER A 216 -40.18 -40.44 55.34
CA SER A 216 -41.47 -41.11 55.12
C SER A 216 -41.63 -42.37 55.99
N GLY A 217 -40.57 -43.17 56.14
CA GLY A 217 -40.58 -44.35 57.02
C GLY A 217 -40.72 -43.97 58.51
N LEU A 218 -40.09 -42.88 58.94
CA LEU A 218 -40.25 -42.34 60.29
C LEU A 218 -41.67 -41.81 60.52
N ALA A 219 -42.29 -41.21 59.50
CA ALA A 219 -43.70 -40.80 59.56
C ALA A 219 -44.66 -42.01 59.64
N ASP A 220 -44.41 -43.10 58.90
CA ASP A 220 -45.17 -44.35 59.05
C ASP A 220 -45.03 -44.94 60.47
N VAL A 221 -43.81 -45.02 61.00
CA VAL A 221 -43.56 -45.48 62.37
C VAL A 221 -44.28 -44.60 63.39
N ASN A 222 -44.22 -43.28 63.24
CA ASN A 222 -44.95 -42.34 64.11
C ASN A 222 -46.46 -42.57 64.05
N ASN A 223 -47.04 -42.73 62.85
CA ASN A 223 -48.47 -43.00 62.67
C ASN A 223 -48.87 -44.36 63.27
N ARG A 224 -48.03 -45.39 63.13
CA ARG A 224 -48.27 -46.74 63.66
C ARG A 224 -48.08 -46.86 65.17
N VAL A 225 -47.29 -45.97 65.78
CA VAL A 225 -47.21 -45.81 67.25
C VAL A 225 -48.37 -44.97 67.79
N ALA A 226 -48.83 -43.96 67.04
CA ALA A 226 -49.98 -43.15 67.42
C ALA A 226 -51.33 -43.90 67.31
N ALA A 227 -51.51 -44.74 66.28
CA ALA A 227 -52.75 -45.48 66.06
C ALA A 227 -53.26 -46.30 67.27
N PRO A 228 -52.44 -47.09 67.99
CA PRO A 228 -52.88 -47.80 69.20
C PRO A 228 -53.01 -46.91 70.45
N LEU A 229 -52.56 -45.65 70.42
CA LEU A 229 -52.85 -44.64 71.45
C LEU A 229 -54.18 -43.92 71.19
N PHE A 230 -54.60 -43.84 69.92
CA PHE A 230 -55.90 -43.32 69.50
C PHE A 230 -56.76 -44.36 68.72
N PRO A 231 -57.08 -45.55 69.27
CA PRO A 231 -58.13 -46.38 68.68
C PRO A 231 -59.47 -45.65 68.79
N ASN A 232 -60.32 -45.72 67.76
CA ASN A 232 -61.67 -45.15 67.87
C ASN A 232 -62.49 -45.85 68.98
N ASP A 233 -62.24 -47.14 69.22
CA ASP A 233 -62.77 -47.93 70.34
C ASP A 233 -61.88 -47.89 71.61
N SER A 234 -61.13 -46.80 71.82
CA SER A 234 -60.19 -46.65 72.95
C SER A 234 -60.84 -46.98 74.30
N VAL A 235 -60.05 -47.58 75.20
CA VAL A 235 -60.41 -47.73 76.62
C VAL A 235 -60.78 -46.36 77.23
N PHE A 236 -60.21 -45.27 76.73
CA PHE A 236 -60.56 -43.91 77.16
C PHE A 236 -61.98 -43.50 76.74
N SER A 237 -62.44 -43.91 75.56
CA SER A 237 -63.84 -43.75 75.12
C SER A 237 -64.78 -44.59 76.00
N GLN A 238 -64.41 -45.84 76.27
CA GLN A 238 -65.19 -46.75 77.13
C GLN A 238 -65.27 -46.27 78.59
N ILE A 239 -64.22 -45.62 79.10
CA ILE A 239 -64.22 -44.93 80.40
C ILE A 239 -65.16 -43.72 80.36
N LYS A 240 -65.13 -42.92 79.30
CA LYS A 240 -65.99 -41.73 79.16
C LYS A 240 -67.48 -42.10 79.09
N ASP A 241 -67.85 -43.11 78.29
CA ASP A 241 -69.23 -43.60 78.22
C ASP A 241 -69.70 -44.17 79.56
N ARG A 242 -68.81 -44.86 80.31
CA ARG A 242 -69.11 -45.30 81.68
C ARG A 242 -69.23 -44.15 82.67
N SER A 243 -68.50 -43.06 82.48
CA SER A 243 -68.57 -41.86 83.31
C SER A 243 -69.92 -41.16 83.14
N ASN A 244 -70.30 -40.86 81.88
CA ASN A 244 -71.60 -40.25 81.57
C ASN A 244 -72.75 -41.12 82.12
N LYS A 245 -72.65 -42.45 81.94
CA LYS A 245 -73.65 -43.40 82.44
C LYS A 245 -73.69 -43.53 83.97
N ALA A 246 -72.68 -43.06 84.69
CA ALA A 246 -72.70 -42.95 86.15
C ALA A 246 -73.33 -41.62 86.62
N GLU A 247 -73.22 -40.55 85.83
CA GLU A 247 -73.92 -39.28 86.08
C GLU A 247 -75.45 -39.45 85.92
N ASP A 248 -75.90 -40.23 84.93
CA ASP A 248 -77.33 -40.61 84.78
C ASP A 248 -77.90 -41.32 86.02
N TYR A 249 -77.11 -42.18 86.69
CA TYR A 249 -77.55 -42.83 87.94
C TYR A 249 -77.57 -41.86 89.13
N HIS A 250 -76.78 -40.79 89.10
CA HIS A 250 -76.77 -39.78 90.17
C HIS A 250 -77.91 -38.77 90.06
N SER A 251 -78.39 -38.44 88.85
CA SER A 251 -79.61 -37.62 88.70
C SER A 251 -80.85 -38.39 89.13
N LEU A 252 -81.03 -39.63 88.65
CA LEU A 252 -82.18 -40.49 89.02
C LEU A 252 -82.29 -40.79 90.52
N ASN A 253 -81.16 -40.79 91.25
CA ASN A 253 -81.16 -40.98 92.70
C ASN A 253 -81.29 -39.66 93.50
N SER A 254 -81.30 -38.50 92.83
CA SER A 254 -81.70 -37.22 93.43
C SER A 254 -83.22 -37.12 93.48
N ASP A 255 -83.89 -37.35 92.35
CA ASP A 255 -85.35 -37.28 92.22
C ASP A 255 -86.09 -38.25 93.16
N ALA A 256 -85.46 -39.36 93.53
CA ALA A 256 -86.00 -40.33 94.49
C ALA A 256 -86.07 -39.81 95.95
N ILE A 257 -85.19 -38.87 96.34
CA ILE A 257 -85.11 -38.34 97.71
C ILE A 257 -86.10 -37.17 97.91
N ASP A 258 -86.35 -36.39 96.85
CA ASP A 258 -87.35 -35.32 96.86
C ASP A 258 -88.81 -35.85 96.80
N LEU A 259 -89.01 -37.12 96.45
CA LEU A 259 -90.34 -37.75 96.43
C LEU A 259 -90.82 -38.27 97.80
N ASP A 260 -89.95 -38.86 98.63
CA ASP A 260 -90.36 -39.32 99.97
C ASP A 260 -90.57 -38.15 100.95
N SER A 261 -89.75 -37.09 100.83
CA SER A 261 -89.94 -35.85 101.59
C SER A 261 -91.24 -35.10 101.20
N SER A 262 -91.71 -35.26 99.96
CA SER A 262 -93.03 -34.79 99.52
C SER A 262 -94.18 -35.58 100.17
N ASN A 263 -94.06 -36.91 100.29
CA ASN A 263 -95.08 -37.74 100.95
C ASN A 263 -95.21 -37.49 102.46
N GLU A 264 -94.10 -37.25 103.17
CA GLU A 264 -94.15 -36.94 104.61
C GLU A 264 -94.77 -35.54 104.85
N SER A 265 -94.50 -34.57 103.97
CA SER A 265 -95.03 -33.20 104.10
C SER A 265 -96.52 -33.08 103.73
N GLU A 266 -97.04 -33.84 102.77
CA GLU A 266 -98.50 -33.89 102.53
C GLU A 266 -99.27 -34.49 103.73
N LYS A 267 -98.63 -35.39 104.47
CA LYS A 267 -99.17 -36.05 105.67
C LYS A 267 -99.21 -35.12 106.89
N GLU A 268 -98.20 -34.28 107.07
CA GLU A 268 -98.26 -33.16 108.03
C GLU A 268 -99.28 -32.09 107.61
N ARG A 269 -99.41 -31.80 106.31
CA ARG A 269 -100.38 -30.81 105.82
C ARG A 269 -101.82 -31.20 106.17
N ARG A 270 -102.19 -32.48 106.04
CA ARG A 270 -103.51 -32.99 106.49
C ARG A 270 -103.73 -32.93 108.01
N LYS A 271 -102.68 -32.66 108.80
CA LYS A 271 -102.78 -32.40 110.24
C LYS A 271 -102.91 -30.90 110.53
N ARG A 272 -102.18 -30.04 109.80
CA ARG A 272 -102.30 -28.57 109.93
C ARG A 272 -103.61 -28.03 109.35
N GLU A 273 -104.14 -28.60 108.27
CA GLU A 273 -105.49 -28.27 107.77
C GLU A 273 -106.64 -28.75 108.71
N SER A 274 -106.32 -29.40 109.84
CA SER A 274 -107.26 -29.62 110.96
C SER A 274 -107.02 -28.73 112.19
N GLU A 275 -105.95 -27.92 112.21
CA GLU A 275 -105.56 -27.07 113.36
C GLU A 275 -105.36 -25.59 112.98
N GLU A 276 -105.13 -25.23 111.71
CA GLU A 276 -105.04 -23.83 111.23
C GLU A 276 -106.43 -23.17 111.08
N SER A 277 -107.29 -23.46 112.07
CA SER A 277 -108.33 -22.53 112.52
C SER A 277 -107.78 -21.47 113.51
N SER A 278 -106.45 -21.41 113.73
CA SER A 278 -105.80 -20.42 114.63
C SER A 278 -104.36 -20.00 114.27
N GLU A 279 -104.22 -18.73 113.88
CA GLU A 279 -103.19 -17.72 114.25
C GLU A 279 -101.70 -17.71 113.76
N LEU A 280 -101.37 -16.71 112.91
CA LEU A 280 -100.27 -15.68 112.97
C LEU A 280 -98.75 -16.12 112.98
N GLY A 281 -97.75 -15.39 112.42
CA GLY A 281 -97.66 -14.19 111.55
C GLY A 281 -96.25 -13.48 111.59
N ASN A 282 -95.76 -12.87 110.47
CA ASN A 282 -94.63 -11.90 110.35
C ASN A 282 -93.17 -12.42 110.69
N GLU A 283 -91.98 -11.81 110.45
CA GLU A 283 -91.33 -10.75 109.59
C GLU A 283 -89.77 -10.76 109.82
N SER A 284 -88.80 -10.02 109.20
CA SER A 284 -88.60 -9.29 107.91
C SER A 284 -87.10 -8.86 107.65
N GLU A 285 -86.78 -8.44 106.41
CA GLU A 285 -85.68 -7.51 105.93
C GLU A 285 -84.12 -7.71 106.01
N LYS A 286 -83.47 -7.37 104.87
CA LYS A 286 -82.24 -6.52 104.62
C LYS A 286 -80.75 -6.95 104.74
N SER A 287 -80.01 -6.67 103.64
CA SER A 287 -78.67 -6.01 103.52
C SER A 287 -77.40 -6.73 104.03
N GLY A 288 -76.19 -6.60 103.44
CA GLY A 288 -75.72 -5.89 102.21
C GLY A 288 -74.20 -5.57 102.27
N LYS A 289 -73.58 -5.19 101.13
CA LYS A 289 -72.22 -4.59 100.90
C LYS A 289 -71.08 -4.85 101.93
N LYS A 290 -69.87 -5.17 101.49
CA LYS A 290 -69.07 -4.30 100.58
C LYS A 290 -67.88 -5.04 99.97
#